data_AF-A0A4Y4CYG2-F1
#
_entry.id   AF-A0A4Y4CYG2-F1
#
_cell.length_a   1.000
_cell.length_b   1.000
_cell.length_c   1.000
_cell.angle_alpha   90.00
_cell.angle_beta   90.00
_cell.angle_gamma   90.00
#
_symmetry.space_group_name_H-M   'P 1'
#
loop_
_entity.id
_entity.type
_entity.pdbx_description
1 polymer ?
#
loop_
_entity_poly.entity_id
_entity_poly.type
_entity_poly.pdbx_seq_one_letter_code
_entity_poly.pdbx_strand_id
1 'polypeptide(L)'
;MGGFDFDHWKHLAESDPAGFFQARDEALREWLARHPDQGLLLAGLQARIDATRALAGTPLQASRVLMGMMHEHLSELGDKLAELQHETDSLRALILGRASP
;
A
#
# COMPACT_ATOMS: atom_id res chain seq x y z
N MET A 1 9.57 12.40 -10.42
CA MET A 1 8.37 11.67 -10.86
C MET A 1 8.01 12.12 -12.27
N GLY A 2 8.57 11.50 -13.32
CA GLY A 2 8.38 11.98 -14.69
C GLY A 2 8.50 10.92 -15.79
N GLY A 3 8.19 9.66 -15.48
CA GLY A 3 8.34 8.54 -16.43
C GLY A 3 7.14 7.62 -16.54
N PHE A 4 6.01 7.92 -15.88
CA PHE A 4 4.78 7.15 -16.04
C PHE A 4 3.91 7.83 -17.09
N ASP A 5 3.74 7.18 -18.24
CA ASP A 5 2.92 7.68 -19.34
C ASP A 5 1.45 7.31 -19.16
N PHE A 6 0.72 8.12 -18.38
CA PHE A 6 -0.69 7.85 -18.08
C PHE A 6 -1.55 7.80 -19.35
N ASP A 7 -1.26 8.63 -20.35
CA ASP A 7 -2.04 8.70 -21.58
C ASP A 7 -1.89 7.41 -22.39
N HIS A 8 -0.67 6.86 -22.48
CA HIS A 8 -0.45 5.55 -23.08
C HIS A 8 -1.25 4.43 -22.39
N TRP A 9 -1.16 4.33 -21.06
CA TRP A 9 -1.83 3.28 -20.30
C TRP A 9 -3.37 3.40 -20.38
N LYS A 10 -3.89 4.63 -20.36
CA LYS A 10 -5.31 4.89 -20.54
C LYS A 10 -5.77 4.49 -21.93
N HIS A 11 -5.06 4.93 -22.98
CA HIS A 11 -5.38 4.58 -24.35
C HIS A 11 -5.38 3.07 -24.54
N LEU A 12 -4.35 2.37 -24.03
CA LEU A 12 -4.25 0.93 -24.10
C LEU A 12 -5.43 0.24 -23.39
N ALA A 13 -5.84 0.70 -22.21
CA ALA A 13 -7.00 0.16 -21.51
C ALA A 13 -8.32 0.33 -22.26
N GLU A 14 -8.45 1.41 -23.04
CA GLU A 14 -9.64 1.72 -23.83
C GLU A 14 -9.66 0.97 -25.18
N SER A 15 -8.51 0.85 -25.85
CA SER A 15 -8.40 0.27 -27.20
C SER A 15 -8.13 -1.23 -27.21
N ASP A 16 -7.38 -1.74 -26.24
CA ASP A 16 -7.01 -3.16 -26.11
C ASP A 16 -6.92 -3.57 -24.63
N PRO A 17 -8.06 -3.95 -24.02
CA PRO A 17 -8.08 -4.38 -22.62
C PRO A 17 -7.16 -5.58 -22.34
N ALA A 18 -7.03 -6.52 -23.28
CA ALA A 18 -6.17 -7.69 -23.09
C ALA A 18 -4.70 -7.28 -23.08
N GLY A 19 -4.28 -6.44 -24.03
CA GLY A 19 -2.95 -5.85 -24.08
C GLY A 19 -2.62 -5.02 -22.84
N PHE A 20 -3.58 -4.26 -22.31
CA PHE A 20 -3.41 -3.54 -21.04
C PHE A 20 -3.08 -4.48 -19.87
N PHE A 21 -3.81 -5.59 -19.73
CA PHE A 21 -3.56 -6.53 -18.63
C PHE A 21 -2.22 -7.25 -18.78
N GLN A 22 -1.81 -7.58 -20.01
CA GLN A 22 -0.48 -8.15 -20.29
C GLN A 22 0.64 -7.16 -19.94
N ALA A 23 0.56 -5.92 -20.42
CA ALA A 23 1.53 -4.88 -20.13
C ALA A 23 1.61 -4.60 -18.61
N ARG A 24 0.47 -4.59 -17.92
CA ARG A 24 0.41 -4.45 -16.46
C ARG A 24 1.16 -5.58 -15.76
N ASP A 25 0.93 -6.82 -16.17
CA ASP A 25 1.60 -7.98 -15.55
C ASP A 25 3.13 -7.92 -15.76
N GLU A 26 3.58 -7.47 -16.94
CA GLU A 26 5.00 -7.26 -17.22
C GLU A 26 5.61 -6.18 -16.34
N ALA A 27 4.99 -5.00 -16.28
CA ALA A 27 5.46 -3.90 -15.43
C ALA A 27 5.52 -4.29 -13.94
N LEU A 28 4.54 -5.06 -13.45
CA LEU A 28 4.53 -5.57 -12.08
C LEU A 28 5.66 -6.58 -11.84
N ARG A 29 5.91 -7.51 -12.76
CA ARG A 29 7.02 -8.45 -12.64
C ARG A 29 8.38 -7.74 -12.62
N GLU A 30 8.58 -6.76 -13.50
CA GLU A 30 9.80 -5.95 -13.52
C GLU A 30 9.99 -5.16 -12.23
N TRP A 31 8.91 -4.62 -11.67
CA TRP A 31 8.97 -3.95 -10.37
C TRP A 31 9.40 -4.94 -9.28
N LEU A 32 8.74 -6.10 -9.18
CA LEU A 32 9.00 -7.12 -8.16
C LEU A 32 10.44 -7.65 -8.26
N ALA A 33 10.95 -7.86 -9.47
CA ALA A 33 12.32 -8.30 -9.70
C ALA A 33 13.37 -7.33 -9.15
N ARG A 34 13.05 -6.02 -9.05
CA ARG A 34 13.95 -5.00 -8.46
C ARG A 34 13.99 -5.02 -6.94
N HIS A 35 13.13 -5.79 -6.27
CA HIS A 35 13.02 -5.83 -4.80
C HIS A 35 12.99 -7.27 -4.28
N PRO A 36 14.04 -8.08 -4.55
CA PRO A 36 14.05 -9.50 -4.24
C PRO A 36 13.84 -9.79 -2.74
N ASP A 37 14.38 -8.94 -1.86
CA ASP A 37 14.25 -9.09 -0.41
C ASP A 37 12.81 -8.97 0.10
N GLN A 38 11.93 -8.33 -0.68
CA GLN A 38 10.53 -8.11 -0.33
C GLN A 38 9.57 -8.89 -1.25
N GLY A 39 10.10 -9.76 -2.12
CA GLY A 39 9.35 -10.37 -3.22
C GLY A 39 8.08 -11.10 -2.77
N LEU A 40 8.16 -11.90 -1.70
CA LEU A 40 6.99 -12.62 -1.15
C LEU A 40 5.92 -11.68 -0.61
N LEU A 41 6.32 -10.65 0.15
CA LEU A 41 5.40 -9.68 0.74
C LEU A 41 4.66 -8.90 -0.35
N LEU A 42 5.42 -8.41 -1.34
CA LEU A 42 4.88 -7.60 -2.42
C LEU A 42 4.02 -8.42 -3.39
N ALA A 43 4.37 -9.69 -3.64
CA ALA A 43 3.52 -10.61 -4.39
C ALA A 43 2.19 -10.85 -3.67
N GLY A 44 2.21 -11.02 -2.34
CA GLY A 44 1.00 -11.13 -1.53
C GLY A 44 0.14 -9.87 -1.59
N LEU A 45 0.75 -8.69 -1.50
CA LEU A 45 0.05 -7.41 -1.65
C LEU A 45 -0.58 -7.28 -3.05
N GLN A 46 0.15 -7.62 -4.11
CA GLN A 46 -0.34 -7.56 -5.48
C GLN A 46 -1.53 -8.51 -5.68
N ALA A 47 -1.46 -9.73 -5.16
CA ALA A 47 -2.58 -10.68 -5.20
C ALA A 47 -3.84 -10.14 -4.50
N ARG A 48 -3.67 -9.46 -3.35
CA ARG A 48 -4.78 -8.79 -2.65
C ARG A 48 -5.37 -7.65 -3.50
N ILE A 49 -4.53 -6.83 -4.13
CA ILE A 49 -4.97 -5.75 -5.02
C ILE A 49 -5.79 -6.32 -6.20
N ASP A 50 -5.31 -7.38 -6.83
CA ASP A 50 -6.00 -7.99 -7.97
C ASP A 50 -7.35 -8.61 -7.57
N ALA A 51 -7.42 -9.28 -6.42
CA ALA A 51 -8.67 -9.80 -5.87
C ALA A 51 -9.68 -8.67 -5.59
N THR A 52 -9.24 -7.58 -4.96
CA THR A 52 -10.09 -6.40 -4.71
C THR A 52 -10.61 -5.80 -6.01
N ARG A 53 -9.76 -5.69 -7.05
CA ARG A 53 -10.16 -5.17 -8.36
C ARG A 53 -11.21 -6.05 -9.02
N ALA A 54 -11.03 -7.38 -8.98
CA ALA A 54 -11.98 -8.33 -9.54
C ALA A 54 -13.36 -8.26 -8.84
N LEU A 55 -13.38 -8.11 -7.52
CA LEU A 55 -14.60 -8.05 -6.72
C LEU A 55 -15.35 -6.71 -6.84
N ALA A 56 -14.64 -5.60 -7.03
CA ALA A 56 -15.25 -4.27 -7.04
C ALA A 56 -16.06 -3.95 -8.31
N GLY A 57 -15.93 -4.76 -9.37
CA GLY A 57 -16.73 -4.68 -10.60
C GLY A 57 -16.47 -3.47 -11.51
N THR A 58 -15.88 -2.38 -11.00
CA THR A 58 -15.48 -1.21 -11.79
C THR A 58 -14.15 -0.63 -11.30
N PRO A 59 -13.35 0.00 -12.18
CA PRO A 59 -12.09 0.64 -11.78
C PRO A 59 -12.27 1.69 -10.68
N LEU A 60 -13.33 2.51 -10.75
CA LEU A 60 -13.58 3.55 -9.76
C LEU A 60 -13.90 2.96 -8.37
N GLN A 61 -14.71 1.90 -8.31
CA GLN A 61 -14.98 1.22 -7.04
C GLN A 61 -13.75 0.52 -6.50
N ALA A 62 -12.95 -0.12 -7.36
CA ALA A 62 -11.68 -0.72 -6.94
C ALA A 62 -10.76 0.33 -6.31
N SER A 63 -10.61 1.50 -6.93
CA SER A 63 -9.82 2.61 -6.37
C SER A 63 -10.35 3.08 -5.02
N ARG A 64 -11.68 3.20 -4.85
CA ARG A 64 -12.26 3.58 -3.54
C ARG A 64 -11.96 2.56 -2.46
N VAL A 65 -12.14 1.28 -2.75
CA VAL A 65 -11.87 0.20 -1.78
C VAL A 65 -10.39 0.15 -1.41
N LEU A 66 -9.49 0.21 -2.39
CA LEU A 66 -8.04 0.19 -2.15
C LEU A 66 -7.58 1.39 -1.33
N MET A 67 -8.08 2.59 -1.64
CA MET A 67 -7.77 3.80 -0.87
C MET A 67 -8.36 3.73 0.55
N GLY A 68 -9.53 3.13 0.73
CA GLY A 68 -10.12 2.86 2.05
C GLY A 68 -9.22 1.97 2.90
N MET A 69 -8.75 0.84 2.33
CA MET A 69 -7.83 -0.07 3.02
C MET A 69 -6.52 0.62 3.40
N MET A 70 -5.97 1.47 2.51
CA MET A 70 -4.78 2.26 2.84
C MET A 70 -5.03 3.25 3.98
N HIS A 71 -6.20 3.90 3.97
CA HIS A 71 -6.58 4.83 5.04
C HIS A 71 -6.74 4.11 6.37
N GLU A 72 -7.40 2.96 6.41
CA GLU A 72 -7.55 2.12 7.61
C GLU A 72 -6.18 1.75 8.19
N HIS A 73 -5.27 1.22 7.38
CA HIS A 73 -3.94 0.85 7.84
C HIS A 73 -3.11 2.05 8.34
N LEU A 74 -3.22 3.22 7.69
CA LEU A 74 -2.56 4.43 8.18
C LEU A 74 -3.13 4.92 9.51
N SER A 75 -4.45 4.84 9.69
CA SER A 75 -5.11 5.17 10.95
C SER A 75 -4.68 4.22 12.07
N GLU A 76 -4.67 2.91 11.82
CA GLU A 76 -4.18 1.90 12.77
C GLU A 76 -2.73 2.14 13.18
N LEU A 77 -1.86 2.52 12.24
CA LEU A 77 -0.46 2.87 12.54
C LEU A 77 -0.37 4.15 13.38
N GLY A 78 -1.22 5.14 13.10
CA GLY A 78 -1.31 6.37 13.89
C GLY A 78 -1.72 6.10 15.34
N ASP A 79 -2.73 5.25 15.54
CA ASP A 79 -3.22 4.87 16.87
C ASP A 79 -2.14 4.14 17.67
N LYS A 80 -1.47 3.16 17.05
CA LYS A 80 -0.35 2.43 17.68
C LYS A 80 0.82 3.34 18.04
N LEU A 81 1.12 4.33 17.18
CA LEU A 81 2.18 5.29 17.47
C LEU A 81 1.83 6.18 18.67
N ALA A 82 0.57 6.61 18.78
CA ALA A 82 0.09 7.39 19.91
C ALA A 82 0.15 6.58 21.22
N GLU A 83 -0.20 5.30 21.19
CA GLU A 83 -0.09 4.38 22.31
C GLU A 83 1.38 4.22 22.77
N LEU A 84 2.29 3.92 21.84
CA LEU A 84 3.72 3.81 22.13
C LEU A 84 4.33 5.09 22.70
N GLN A 85 3.88 6.25 22.21
CA GLN A 85 4.32 7.55 22.73
C GLN A 85 3.86 7.73 24.19
N HIS A 86 2.61 7.38 24.50
CA HIS A 86 2.07 7.45 25.86
C HIS A 86 2.79 6.51 26.84
N GLU A 87 3.09 5.28 26.42
CA GLU A 87 3.87 4.33 27.23
C GLU A 87 5.29 4.85 27.49
N THR A 88 5.94 5.39 26.45
CA THR A 88 7.28 5.96 26.55
C THR A 88 7.33 7.14 27.52
N ASP A 89 6.34 8.03 27.48
CA ASP A 89 6.25 9.18 28.39
C ASP A 89 5.99 8.73 29.83
N SER A 90 5.16 7.71 30.03
CA SER A 90 4.89 7.11 31.34
C SER A 90 6.14 6.48 31.95
N LEU A 91 6.90 5.71 31.15
CA LEU A 91 8.18 5.14 31.58
C LEU A 91 9.20 6.22 31.92
N ARG A 92 9.29 7.28 31.11
CA ARG A 92 10.17 8.43 31.37
C ARG A 92 9.81 9.10 32.70
N ALA A 93 8.52 9.30 32.97
CA ALA A 93 8.05 9.87 34.23
C ALA A 93 8.39 8.99 35.44
N LEU A 94 8.26 7.66 35.32
CA LEU A 94 8.63 6.73 36.38
C LEU A 94 10.14 6.73 36.66
N ILE A 95 10.98 6.79 35.62
CA ILE A 95 12.44 6.84 35.77
C ILE A 95 12.86 8.15 36.44
N LEU A 96 12.32 9.29 35.99
CA LEU A 96 12.64 10.60 36.57
C LEU A 96 12.06 10.76 37.99
N GLY A 97 10.87 10.21 38.25
CA GLY A 97 10.26 10.21 39.58
C GLY A 97 11.00 9.34 40.60
N ARG A 98 11.68 8.27 40.17
CA ARG A 98 12.60 7.47 40.99
C ARG A 98 13.96 8.14 41.24
N ALA A 99 14.31 9.18 40.47
CA ALA A 99 15.57 9.90 40.59
C ALA A 99 15.50 11.12 41.54
N SER A 100 14.33 11.43 42.10
CA SER A 100 14.19 12.42 43.17
C SER A 100 14.42 11.76 44.54
N PRO A 101 15.36 12.27 45.38
CA PRO A 101 15.67 11.73 46.70
C PRO A 101 14.57 11.94 47.74
#